data_AF-A0A1V4M8L2-F1
#
_entry.id   AF-A0A1V4M8L2-F1
#
_cell.length_a   1.000
_cell.length_b   1.000
_cell.length_c   1.000
_cell.angle_alpha   90.00
_cell.angle_beta   90.00
_cell.angle_gamma   90.00
#
_symmetry.space_group_name_H-M   'P 1'
#
loop_
_entity.id
_entity.type
_entity.pdbx_description
1 polymer ?
#
loop_
_entity_poly.entity_id
_entity_poly.type
_entity_poly.pdbx_seq_one_letter_code
_entity_poly.pdbx_strand_id
1 'polypeptide(L)' 'MPNSIAIINYKQCHPEQCPDGICVAVLACPLKILVQEDPYDIPFANPSPCKGCSRCVNACPLKAITLSS' A
#
# COMPACT_ATOMS: atom_id res chain seq x y z
N MET A 1 -1.82 -19.10 -10.03
CA MET A 1 -1.58 -18.33 -8.80
C MET A 1 -2.74 -17.36 -8.67
N PRO A 2 -3.54 -17.39 -7.60
CA PRO A 2 -4.72 -16.53 -7.50
C PRO A 2 -4.31 -15.05 -7.58
N ASN A 3 -5.11 -14.25 -8.27
CA ASN A 3 -4.93 -12.81 -8.34
C ASN A 3 -5.27 -12.23 -6.96
N SER A 4 -4.25 -11.95 -6.16
CA SER A 4 -4.48 -11.27 -4.90
C SER A 4 -4.85 -9.80 -5.16
N ILE A 5 -5.44 -9.14 -4.18
CA ILE A 5 -5.74 -7.71 -4.20
C ILE A 5 -5.11 -7.08 -2.96
N ALA A 6 -4.45 -5.93 -3.14
CA ALA A 6 -3.99 -5.12 -2.02
C ALA A 6 -5.15 -4.29 -1.49
N ILE A 7 -5.48 -4.46 -0.22
CA ILE A 7 -6.55 -3.74 0.46
C ILE A 7 -5.91 -2.76 1.44
N ILE A 8 -6.38 -1.52 1.43
CA ILE A 8 -5.88 -0.44 2.29
C ILE A 8 -6.99 -0.13 3.30
N ASN A 9 -6.63 -0.19 4.58
CA ASN A 9 -7.52 0.19 5.67
C ASN A 9 -7.41 1.70 5.93
N TYR A 10 -8.34 2.47 5.36
CA TYR A 10 -8.41 3.92 5.52
C TYR A 10 -8.54 4.38 6.99
N LYS A 11 -9.01 3.52 7.90
CA LYS A 11 -9.11 3.85 9.33
C LYS A 11 -7.79 3.71 10.08
N GLN A 12 -6.84 2.96 9.51
CA GLN A 12 -5.51 2.75 10.09
C GLN A 12 -4.41 3.48 9.31
N CYS A 13 -4.67 3.83 8.06
CA CYS A 13 -3.74 4.58 7.25
C CYS A 13 -3.74 6.05 7.71
N HIS A 14 -2.61 6.45 8.29
CA HIS A 14 -2.34 7.81 8.75
C HIS A 14 -1.07 8.31 8.06
N PRO A 15 -1.16 8.88 6.85
CA PRO A 15 -0.01 9.37 6.10
C PRO A 15 0.86 10.36 6.90
N GLU A 16 0.26 11.12 7.81
CA GLU A 16 0.93 12.03 8.75
C GLU A 16 1.90 11.34 9.72
N GLN A 17 1.77 10.03 9.91
CA GLN A 17 2.69 9.23 10.72
C GLN A 17 3.81 8.58 9.87
N CYS A 18 3.79 8.78 8.54
CA CYS A 18 4.85 8.34 7.65
C CYS A 18 5.92 9.42 7.48
N PRO A 19 7.19 9.05 7.21
CA PRO A 19 8.26 10.02 6.95
C PRO A 19 7.89 10.98 5.81
N ASP A 20 7.87 12.28 6.10
CA ASP A 20 7.49 13.37 5.17
C ASP A 20 6.12 13.21 4.50
N GLY A 21 5.22 12.43 5.10
CA GLY A 21 3.92 12.10 4.49
C GLY A 21 4.01 11.10 3.34
N ILE A 22 5.18 10.50 3.08
CA ILE A 22 5.43 9.62 1.94
C ILE A 22 5.16 8.16 2.34
N CYS A 23 4.30 7.49 1.59
CA CYS A 23 3.97 6.09 1.85
C CYS A 23 5.10 5.15 1.46
N VAL A 24 5.84 4.63 2.44
CA VAL A 24 6.91 3.63 2.24
C VAL A 24 6.41 2.34 1.58
N ALA A 25 5.13 2.00 1.75
CA ALA A 25 4.54 0.80 1.15
C ALA A 25 4.30 0.95 -0.36
N VAL A 26 4.04 2.18 -0.84
CA VAL A 26 4.00 2.51 -2.26
C VAL A 26 5.37 2.29 -2.88
N LEU A 27 6.42 2.82 -2.24
CA LEU A 27 7.82 2.65 -2.68
C LEU A 27 8.27 1.18 -2.68
N ALA A 28 7.76 0.39 -1.73
CA ALA A 28 8.08 -1.04 -1.61
C ALA A 28 7.39 -1.92 -2.67
N CYS A 29 6.38 -1.42 -3.38
CA CYS A 29 5.63 -2.20 -4.36
C CYS A 29 6.36 -2.26 -5.71
N PRO A 30 6.97 -3.39 -6.10
CA PRO A 30 7.74 -3.48 -7.35
C PRO A 30 6.85 -3.38 -8.59
N LEU A 31 5.55 -3.68 -8.44
CA LEU A 31 4.56 -3.64 -9.51
C LEU A 31 3.82 -2.29 -9.57
N LYS A 32 4.15 -1.34 -8.69
CA LYS A 32 3.51 -0.02 -8.61
C LYS A 32 1.98 -0.10 -8.57
N ILE A 33 1.46 -1.08 -7.82
CA ILE A 33 0.01 -1.29 -7.67
C ILE A 33 -0.56 -0.26 -6.70
N LEU A 34 0.17 0.00 -5.63
CA LEU A 34 -0.14 1.09 -4.72
C LEU A 34 0.40 2.37 -5.31
N VAL A 35 -0.43 3.41 -5.32
CA VAL A 35 -0.12 4.74 -5.83
C VAL A 35 -0.54 5.76 -4.78
N GLN A 36 0.34 6.71 -4.50
CA GLN A 36 0.05 7.91 -3.71
C GLN A 36 0.26 9.09 -4.66
N GLU A 37 -0.73 9.98 -4.77
CA GLU A 37 -0.67 11.11 -5.72
C GLU A 37 0.27 12.19 -5.19
N ASP A 38 0.01 12.68 -3.97
CA ASP A 38 0.84 13.67 -3.29
C ASP A 38 1.28 13.23 -1.88
N PRO A 39 2.33 13.83 -1.30
CA PRO A 39 2.68 13.62 0.11
C PRO A 39 1.47 13.90 1.01
N TYR A 40 1.34 13.10 2.07
CA TYR A 40 0.21 13.12 3.01
C TYR A 40 -1.14 12.60 2.46
N ASP A 41 -1.23 12.25 1.18
CA ASP A 41 -2.42 11.57 0.67
C ASP A 41 -2.45 10.10 1.07
N ILE A 42 -3.66 9.58 1.23
CA ILE A 42 -3.86 8.15 1.44
C ILE A 42 -3.62 7.44 0.11
N PRO A 43 -2.73 6.44 0.04
CA PRO A 43 -2.53 5.70 -1.19
C PRO A 43 -3.79 4.92 -1.59
N PHE A 44 -3.93 4.67 -2.88
CA PHE A 44 -4.95 3.78 -3.45
C PHE A 44 -4.30 2.62 -4.21
N ALA A 45 -5.03 1.53 -4.38
CA ALA A 45 -4.60 0.40 -5.20
C ALA A 45 -5.18 0.56 -6.61
N ASN A 46 -4.31 0.57 -7.62
CA ASN A 46 -4.74 0.47 -9.01
C ASN A 46 -5.23 -0.96 -9.31
N PRO A 47 -6.09 -1.14 -10.32
CA PRO A 47 -6.68 -2.44 -10.66
C PRO A 47 -5.70 -3.38 -11.40
N SER A 48 -4.38 -3.16 -11.30
CA SER A 48 -3.40 -4.02 -11.96
C SER A 48 -3.22 -5.36 -11.24
N PRO A 49 -2.78 -6.42 -11.93
CA PRO A 49 -2.62 -7.75 -11.33
C PRO A 49 -1.60 -7.76 -10.18
N CYS A 50 -2.07 -7.99 -8.94
CA CYS A 50 -1.19 -8.16 -7.80
C CYS A 50 -0.74 -9.61 -7.66
N LYS A 51 0.58 -9.78 -7.53
CA LYS A 51 1.24 -11.08 -7.32
C LYS A 51 1.26 -11.54 -5.86
N GLY A 52 0.68 -10.77 -4.93
CA GLY A 52 0.59 -11.16 -3.52
C GLY A 52 1.95 -11.27 -2.80
N CYS A 53 2.97 -10.51 -3.20
CA CYS A 53 4.34 -10.64 -2.67
C CYS A 53 4.55 -10.10 -1.23
N SER A 54 3.51 -9.58 -0.58
CA SER A 54 3.51 -9.04 0.80
C SER A 54 4.50 -7.90 1.11
N ARG A 55 5.22 -7.35 0.12
CA ARG A 55 6.21 -6.29 0.34
C ARG A 55 5.60 -5.01 0.93
N CYS A 56 4.45 -4.58 0.40
CA CYS A 56 3.74 -3.40 0.90
C CYS A 56 3.20 -3.61 2.32
N VAL A 57 2.70 -4.81 2.63
CA VAL A 57 2.23 -5.19 3.97
C VAL A 57 3.37 -5.10 4.98
N ASN A 58 4.55 -5.66 4.64
CA ASN A 58 5.72 -5.65 5.52
C ASN A 58 6.36 -4.27 5.66
N ALA A 59 6.30 -3.43 4.62
CA ALA A 59 6.88 -2.10 4.64
C ALA A 59 6.04 -1.07 5.41
N CYS A 60 4.71 -1.24 5.47
CA CYS A 60 3.83 -0.29 6.14
C CYS A 60 4.00 -0.37 7.67
N PRO A 61 4.52 0.67 8.34
CA PRO A 61 4.74 0.65 9.80
C PRO A 61 3.42 0.57 10.58
N LEU A 62 2.36 1.16 10.02
CA LEU A 62 1.01 1.17 10.59
C LEU A 62 0.25 -0.13 10.36
N LYS A 63 0.81 -1.06 9.56
CA LYS A 63 0.14 -2.31 9.14
C LYS A 63 -1.26 -2.06 8.54
N ALA A 64 -1.44 -0.92 7.89
CA ALA A 64 -2.71 -0.50 7.30
C ALA A 64 -3.03 -1.20 5.97
N ILE A 65 -2.15 -2.07 5.47
CA ILE A 65 -2.28 -2.73 4.17
C ILE A 65 -2.34 -4.23 4.39
N THR A 66 -3.30 -4.89 3.75
CA THR A 66 -3.47 -6.34 3.76
C THR A 66 -3.58 -6.88 2.33
N LEU A 67 -3.37 -8.19 2.18
CA LEU A 67 -3.58 -8.88 0.91
C LEU A 67 -4.77 -9.83 1.07
N SER A 68 -5.73 -9.73 0.15
CA SER A 68 -6.81 -10.71 0.00
C SER A 68 -6.57 -11.54 -1.25
N SER A 69 -7.00 -12.81 -1.23
CA SER A 69 -7.00 -13.70 -2.40
C SER A 69 -8.42 -14.07 -2.81
#